data_AF-A0A4C1Z702-F1
#
_entry.id   AF-A0A4C1Z702-F1
#
_cell.length_a   1.000
_cell.length_b   1.000
_cell.length_c   1.000
_cell.angle_alpha   90.00
_cell.angle_beta   90.00
_cell.angle_gamma   90.00
#
_symmetry.space_group_name_H-M   'P 1'
#
loop_
_entity.id
_entity.type
_entity.pdbx_description
1 polymer ?
#
loop_
_entity_poly.entity_id
_entity_poly.type
_entity_poly.pdbx_seq_one_letter_code
_entity_poly.pdbx_strand_id
1 'polypeptide(L)'
;MTYACSVFAHAMSSILKKLQTVQNKFCRKTMDAHWSVKNSVFHGGLGLPTINLFMKDASKRFFDMAQSHPNPLIASVATYKLPPAHHFLRRPRNILSDPSDALTSEVKRFTEAKKMILS
;
A
#
# COMPACT_ATOMS: atom_id res chain seq x y z
N MET A 1 5.33 21.83 1.07
CA MET A 1 5.37 20.44 0.55
C MET A 1 6.70 19.83 0.95
N THR A 2 6.75 19.08 2.04
CA THR A 2 7.94 18.26 2.37
C THR A 2 8.04 17.16 1.33
N TYR A 3 9.06 17.25 0.48
CA TYR A 3 9.33 16.42 -0.70
C TYR A 3 9.22 14.90 -0.46
N ALA A 4 9.46 14.43 0.78
CA ALA A 4 9.36 13.03 1.17
C ALA A 4 7.92 12.48 1.26
N CYS A 5 6.94 13.37 1.49
CA CYS A 5 5.51 13.14 1.69
C CYS A 5 4.78 12.28 0.65
N SER A 6 5.01 12.67 -0.59
CA SER A 6 4.15 12.32 -1.72
C SER A 6 4.64 11.08 -2.47
N VAL A 7 5.87 10.63 -2.19
CA VAL A 7 6.55 9.57 -2.95
C VAL A 7 5.78 8.24 -2.91
N PHE A 8 5.17 7.89 -1.78
CA PHE A 8 4.51 6.59 -1.60
C PHE A 8 3.17 6.47 -2.35
N ALA A 9 2.38 7.56 -2.42
CA ALA A 9 1.13 7.60 -3.19
C ALA A 9 1.39 7.67 -4.72
N HIS A 10 2.64 7.78 -5.16
CA HIS A 10 3.04 7.97 -6.56
C HIS A 10 3.68 6.76 -7.22
N ALA A 11 3.85 5.66 -6.48
CA ALA A 11 4.40 4.45 -7.05
C ALA A 11 3.50 3.97 -8.20
N MET A 12 4.06 3.90 -9.41
CA MET A 12 3.36 3.31 -10.55
C MET A 12 3.01 1.86 -10.22
N SER A 13 1.82 1.40 -10.61
CA SER A 13 1.38 0.02 -10.37
C SER A 13 2.39 -1.03 -10.86
N SER A 14 3.15 -0.73 -11.93
CA SER A 14 4.25 -1.57 -12.41
C SER A 14 5.43 -1.68 -11.43
N ILE A 15 5.78 -0.60 -10.73
CA ILE A 15 6.84 -0.57 -9.71
C ILE A 15 6.35 -1.31 -8.46
N LEU A 16 5.10 -1.10 -8.04
CA LEU A 16 4.50 -1.83 -6.92
C LEU A 16 4.48 -3.34 -7.18
N LYS A 17 4.16 -3.77 -8.41
CA LYS A 17 4.22 -5.19 -8.82
C LYS A 17 5.65 -5.76 -8.74
N LYS A 18 6.67 -4.98 -9.16
CA LYS A 18 8.08 -5.39 -9.02
C LYS A 18 8.47 -5.52 -7.54
N LEU A 19 8.09 -4.55 -6.72
CA LEU A 19 8.37 -4.56 -5.28
C LEU A 19 7.67 -5.74 -4.58
N GLN A 20 6.42 -6.04 -4.97
CA GLN A 20 5.71 -7.24 -4.50
C GLN A 20 6.43 -8.52 -4.91
N THR A 21 7.01 -8.57 -6.11
CA THR A 21 7.80 -9.73 -6.56
C THR A 21 9.06 -9.91 -5.71
N VAL A 22 9.74 -8.81 -5.35
CA VAL A 22 10.88 -8.85 -4.42
C VAL A 22 10.43 -9.33 -3.04
N GLN A 23 9.32 -8.82 -2.50
CA GLN A 23 8.76 -9.27 -1.23
C GLN A 23 8.42 -10.77 -1.26
N ASN A 24 7.76 -11.24 -2.31
CA ASN A 24 7.39 -12.65 -2.46
C ASN A 24 8.64 -13.56 -2.50
N LYS A 25 9.70 -13.14 -3.20
CA LYS A 25 10.98 -13.87 -3.24
C LYS A 25 11.64 -13.90 -1.86
N PHE A 26 11.64 -12.78 -1.16
CA PHE A 26 12.17 -12.68 0.20
C PHE A 26 11.45 -13.66 1.14
N CYS A 27 10.11 -13.61 1.22
CA CYS A 27 9.32 -14.50 2.06
C CYS A 27 9.58 -15.99 1.77
N ARG A 28 9.69 -16.35 0.48
CA ARG A 28 10.00 -17.73 0.07
C ARG A 28 11.38 -18.17 0.52
N LYS A 29 12.38 -17.30 0.35
CA LYS A 29 13.76 -17.61 0.74
C LYS A 29 13.91 -17.75 2.25
N THR A 30 13.22 -16.91 3.02
CA THR A 30 13.23 -16.98 4.49
C THR A 30 12.54 -18.23 5.03
N MET A 31 11.52 -18.74 4.35
CA MET A 31 10.77 -19.93 4.78
C MET A 31 11.26 -21.23 4.12
N ASP A 32 12.38 -21.17 3.38
CA ASP A 32 12.92 -22.25 2.55
C ASP A 32 11.84 -23.03 1.79
N ALA A 33 10.91 -22.30 1.19
CA ALA A 33 9.65 -22.89 0.78
C ALA A 33 9.67 -23.31 -0.69
N HIS A 34 9.07 -24.47 -0.97
CA HIS A 34 8.92 -24.99 -2.32
C HIS A 34 8.06 -24.06 -3.21
N TRP A 35 8.33 -24.06 -4.53
CA TRP A 35 7.67 -23.15 -5.48
C TRP A 35 6.14 -23.32 -5.52
N SER A 36 5.63 -24.52 -5.24
CA SER A 36 4.20 -24.85 -5.27
C SER A 36 3.38 -24.22 -4.13
N VAL A 37 4.03 -23.76 -3.06
CA VAL A 37 3.32 -23.14 -1.93
C VAL A 37 2.82 -21.76 -2.34
N LYS A 38 1.56 -21.43 -2.04
CA LYS A 38 0.94 -20.14 -2.40
C LYS A 38 1.55 -19.00 -1.58
N ASN A 39 1.75 -17.84 -2.22
CA ASN A 39 2.28 -16.65 -1.55
C ASN A 39 1.38 -16.18 -0.39
N SER A 40 0.06 -16.31 -0.52
CA SER A 40 -0.90 -15.90 0.52
C SER A 40 -0.71 -16.66 1.84
N VAL A 41 -0.25 -17.91 1.80
CA VAL A 41 0.06 -18.70 3.00
C VAL A 41 1.21 -18.07 3.78
N PHE A 42 2.26 -17.60 3.10
CA PHE A 42 3.38 -16.93 3.77
C PHE A 42 2.97 -15.59 4.36
N HIS A 43 2.21 -14.79 3.61
CA HIS A 43 1.70 -13.51 4.09
C HIS A 43 0.79 -13.68 5.31
N GLY A 44 -0.15 -14.62 5.27
CA GLY A 44 -1.03 -14.93 6.39
C GLY A 44 -0.28 -15.53 7.59
N GLY A 45 0.62 -16.48 7.35
CA GLY A 45 1.41 -17.16 8.36
C GLY A 45 2.37 -16.22 9.11
N LEU A 46 3.06 -15.34 8.37
CA LEU A 46 3.96 -14.34 8.95
C LEU A 46 3.24 -13.07 9.42
N GLY A 47 1.94 -12.92 9.13
CA GLY A 47 1.20 -11.68 9.39
C GLY A 47 1.72 -10.48 8.58
N LEU A 48 2.37 -10.72 7.45
CA LEU A 48 2.97 -9.69 6.62
C LEU A 48 1.95 -9.12 5.63
N PRO A 49 1.66 -7.80 5.65
CA PRO A 49 0.84 -7.18 4.63
C PRO A 49 1.55 -7.24 3.27
N THR A 50 0.77 -7.23 2.20
CA THR A 50 1.31 -7.02 0.85
C THR A 50 1.83 -5.60 0.73
N ILE A 51 2.78 -5.36 -0.17
CA ILE A 51 3.27 -4.01 -0.47
C ILE A 51 2.10 -3.08 -0.82
N ASN A 52 1.15 -3.56 -1.62
CA ASN A 52 -0.02 -2.78 -2.01
C ASN A 52 -0.86 -2.36 -0.80
N LEU A 53 -1.14 -3.29 0.12
CA LEU A 53 -1.88 -3.00 1.34
C LEU A 53 -1.12 -2.04 2.25
N PHE A 54 0.17 -2.32 2.48
CA PHE A 54 1.04 -1.47 3.29
C PHE A 54 1.08 -0.04 2.75
N MET A 55 1.27 0.14 1.44
CA MET A 55 1.29 1.46 0.81
C MET A 55 -0.05 2.19 0.95
N LYS A 56 -1.17 1.48 0.78
CA LYS A 56 -2.52 2.06 0.98
C LYS A 56 -2.70 2.52 2.42
N ASP A 57 -2.41 1.67 3.39
CA ASP A 57 -2.59 1.99 4.81
C ASP A 57 -1.65 3.10 5.27
N ALA A 58 -0.39 3.09 4.82
CA ALA A 58 0.56 4.14 5.09
C ALA A 58 0.11 5.48 4.49
N SER A 59 -0.37 5.47 3.24
CA SER A 59 -0.90 6.67 2.59
C SER A 59 -2.11 7.23 3.35
N LYS A 60 -3.07 6.37 3.72
CA LYS A 60 -4.25 6.78 4.48
C LYS A 60 -3.88 7.43 5.81
N ARG A 61 -3.02 6.76 6.60
CA ARG A 61 -2.52 7.30 7.88
C ARG A 61 -1.85 8.65 7.71
N PHE A 62 -1.10 8.84 6.63
CA PHE A 62 -0.47 10.11 6.32
C PHE A 62 -1.51 11.22 6.06
N PHE A 63 -2.51 10.97 5.21
CA PHE A 63 -3.56 11.96 4.92
C PHE A 63 -4.45 12.24 6.13
N ASP A 64 -4.77 11.23 6.93
CA ASP A 64 -5.53 11.38 8.17
C ASP A 64 -4.77 12.28 9.17
N MET A 65 -3.45 12.11 9.28
CA MET A 65 -2.58 12.95 10.11
C MET A 65 -2.38 14.36 9.53
N ALA A 66 -2.34 14.50 8.21
CA ALA A 66 -2.26 15.80 7.56
C ALA A 66 -3.51 16.65 7.86
N GLN A 67 -4.70 16.05 7.88
CA GLN A 67 -5.97 16.74 8.16
C GLN A 67 -5.99 17.43 9.53
N SER A 68 -5.43 16.79 10.56
CA SER A 68 -5.41 17.32 11.93
C SER A 68 -4.19 18.18 12.25
N HIS A 69 -3.32 18.47 11.27
CA HIS A 69 -2.06 19.16 11.52
C HIS A 69 -2.28 20.65 11.80
N PRO A 70 -1.64 21.24 12.83
CA PRO A 70 -1.77 22.67 13.16
C PRO A 70 -1.20 23.63 12.09
N ASN A 71 -0.54 23.10 11.05
CA ASN A 71 0.08 23.91 10.01
C ASN A 71 -0.84 23.91 8.79
N PRO A 72 -1.39 25.07 8.37
CA PRO A 72 -2.33 25.15 7.26
C PRO A 72 -1.73 24.66 5.93
N LEU A 73 -0.41 24.79 5.74
CA LEU A 73 0.27 24.27 4.55
C LEU A 73 0.30 22.74 4.49
N ILE A 74 0.24 22.07 5.64
CA ILE A 74 0.20 20.60 5.73
C ILE A 74 -1.26 20.13 5.67
N ALA A 75 -2.18 20.82 6.34
CA ALA A 75 -3.61 20.54 6.27
C ALA A 75 -4.17 20.64 4.83
N SER A 76 -3.67 21.61 4.04
CA SER A 76 -4.06 21.74 2.62
C SER A 76 -3.64 20.56 1.73
N VAL A 77 -2.73 19.70 2.18
CA VAL A 77 -2.36 18.46 1.46
C VAL A 77 -3.51 17.45 1.49
N ALA A 78 -4.33 17.44 2.55
CA ALA A 78 -5.45 16.52 2.67
C ALA A 78 -6.59 16.81 1.68
N THR A 79 -6.78 18.09 1.35
CA THR A 79 -7.81 18.54 0.40
C THR A 79 -7.31 18.59 -1.04
N TYR A 80 -6.10 18.10 -1.30
CA TYR A 80 -5.52 18.08 -2.63
C TYR A 80 -6.32 17.19 -3.59
N LYS A 81 -6.89 17.81 -4.64
CA LYS A 81 -7.54 17.13 -5.76
C LYS A 81 -6.60 17.08 -6.96
N LEU A 82 -6.61 15.98 -7.70
CA LEU A 82 -5.87 15.91 -8.97
C LEU A 82 -6.39 17.02 -9.92
N PRO A 83 -5.50 17.84 -10.49
CA PRO A 83 -5.83 18.60 -11.68
C PRO A 83 -6.22 17.65 -12.83
N PRO A 84 -7.07 18.07 -13.78
CA PRO A 84 -7.32 17.34 -15.02
C PRO A 84 -6.00 16.94 -15.67
N ALA A 85 -5.95 15.75 -16.26
CA ALA A 85 -4.75 15.21 -16.90
C ALA A 85 -4.39 16.05 -18.14
N HIS A 86 -3.65 17.14 -17.95
CA HIS A 86 -2.98 17.82 -19.05
C HIS A 86 -1.76 16.98 -19.44
N HIS A 87 -1.61 16.76 -20.75
CA HIS A 87 -0.72 15.77 -21.37
C HIS A 87 0.78 15.89 -21.02
N PHE A 88 1.20 16.89 -20.24
CA PHE A 88 2.61 17.21 -19.98
C PHE A 88 3.02 17.24 -18.50
N LEU A 89 2.09 17.17 -17.54
CA LEU A 89 2.42 17.26 -16.11
C LEU A 89 1.77 16.12 -15.32
N ARG A 90 2.58 15.11 -14.98
CA ARG A 90 2.19 14.05 -14.05
C ARG A 90 2.16 14.61 -12.63
N ARG A 91 1.00 15.15 -12.24
CA ARG A 91 0.77 15.69 -10.90
C ARG A 91 0.64 14.56 -9.87
N PRO A 92 1.01 14.82 -8.60
CA PRO A 92 0.80 13.91 -7.48
C PRO A 92 -0.59 13.27 -7.45
N ARG A 93 -0.67 11.95 -7.18
CA ARG A 93 -1.94 11.28 -6.83
C ARG A 93 -2.21 11.42 -5.33
N ASN A 94 -3.48 11.61 -4.94
CA ASN A 94 -3.83 11.64 -3.51
C ASN A 94 -3.95 10.22 -2.93
N ILE A 95 -4.60 9.26 -3.58
CA ILE A 95 -4.81 7.92 -3.05
C ILE A 95 -4.58 6.89 -4.15
N LEU A 96 -4.00 5.74 -3.78
CA LEU A 96 -3.92 4.57 -4.65
C LEU A 96 -5.32 3.93 -4.77
N SER A 97 -6.14 4.49 -5.68
CA SER A 97 -7.51 4.04 -5.93
C SER A 97 -7.60 2.74 -6.76
N ASP A 98 -6.47 2.19 -7.18
CA ASP A 98 -6.44 0.96 -7.98
C ASP A 98 -7.09 -0.19 -7.19
N PRO A 99 -7.91 -1.03 -7.84
CA PRO A 99 -8.54 -2.17 -7.18
C PRO A 99 -7.51 -3.10 -6.57
N SER A 100 -7.88 -3.75 -5.48
CA SER A 100 -7.02 -4.72 -4.82
C SER A 100 -6.79 -5.92 -5.74
N ASP A 101 -5.55 -6.38 -5.85
CA ASP A 101 -5.22 -7.62 -6.55
C ASP A 101 -5.63 -8.85 -5.72
N ALA A 102 -5.76 -10.00 -6.39
CA ALA A 102 -6.25 -11.26 -5.81
C ALA A 102 -5.45 -11.72 -4.58
N LEU A 103 -4.13 -11.52 -4.58
CA LEU A 103 -3.27 -11.86 -3.44
C LEU A 103 -3.59 -10.97 -2.24
N THR A 104 -3.75 -9.66 -2.46
CA THR A 104 -4.09 -8.73 -1.38
C THR A 104 -5.50 -8.97 -0.83
N SER A 105 -6.47 -9.33 -1.67
CA SER A 105 -7.80 -9.68 -1.17
C SER A 105 -7.79 -10.96 -0.32
N GLU A 106 -7.04 -11.98 -0.73
CA GLU A 106 -6.84 -13.19 0.10
C GLU A 106 -6.19 -12.84 1.45
N VAL A 107 -5.09 -12.07 1.44
CA VAL A 107 -4.38 -11.67 2.68
C VAL A 107 -5.30 -10.88 3.61
N LYS A 108 -6.11 -9.97 3.09
CA LYS A 108 -7.10 -9.24 3.89
C LYS A 108 -8.10 -10.18 4.56
N ARG A 109 -8.67 -11.13 3.82
CA ARG A 109 -9.59 -12.13 4.38
C ARG A 109 -8.93 -12.95 5.48
N PHE A 110 -7.67 -13.35 5.30
CA PHE A 110 -6.90 -14.03 6.35
C PHE A 110 -6.73 -13.16 7.60
N THR A 111 -6.38 -11.88 7.44
CA THR A 111 -6.22 -10.97 8.58
C THR A 111 -7.54 -10.70 9.31
N GLU A 112 -8.65 -10.54 8.59
CA GLU A 112 -9.99 -10.35 9.14
C GLU A 112 -10.46 -11.59 9.90
N ALA A 113 -10.30 -12.78 9.31
CA ALA A 113 -10.63 -14.05 9.97
C ALA A 113 -9.81 -14.25 11.25
N LYS A 114 -8.50 -13.94 11.20
CA LYS A 114 -7.63 -14.02 12.39
C LYS A 114 -8.07 -13.05 13.48
N LYS A 115 -8.53 -11.85 13.11
CA LYS A 115 -9.05 -10.86 14.07
C LYS A 115 -10.33 -11.35 14.77
N MET A 116 -11.25 -12.01 14.04
CA MET A 116 -12.49 -12.56 14.61
C MET A 116 -12.27 -13.72 15.58
N ILE A 117 -11.21 -14.52 15.38
CA ILE A 117 -10.88 -15.64 16.28
C ILE A 117 -10.23 -15.15 17.57
N LEU A 118 -9.55 -14.00 17.53
CA LEU A 118 -8.81 -13.42 18.66
C LEU A 118 -9.59 -12.35 19.44
N SER A 119 -10.82 -12.03 19.03
CA SER A 119 -11.74 -11.08 19.69
C SER A 119 -12.82 -11.81 20.48
#